data_AF-A0A8C1SD07-F1
#
_entry.id   AF-A0A8C1SD07-F1
#
_cell.length_a   1.000
_cell.length_b   1.000
_cell.length_c   1.000
_cell.angle_alpha   90.00
_cell.angle_beta   90.00
_cell.angle_gamma   90.00
#
_symmetry.space_group_name_H-M   'P 1'
#
loop_
_entity.id
_entity.type
_entity.pdbx_description
1 polymer ?
#
loop_
_entity_poly.entity_id
_entity_poly.type
_entity_poly.pdbx_seq_one_letter_code
_entity_poly.pdbx_strand_id
1 'polypeptide(L)'
;MNGSRALFLLNMAIIYAVFSASNLIAPSVIAVIGPQLSLFFSGLVYSGYIAVFIHPYTSSFYTLSVLLGIAAAVLWTAQGNLLTINSKDSTIGRNSGIFWALMQFSLFFGNLYIFVAWRGKSHITDKDRQTVFITLTVISLVGNFLFFLIQRPDPEPAPTDASESLLPADISDSVSVVPSQSLCSQAFEAFSKCLNCNGETMLLHVCPGLELTFYSGVYGTCLGAMTQFGHDAKGLIGLSGILIGVGEILGGGVFGILDKCNRFGRNPVVFLGLVTHIVAFYLIFLNIASDAPVAPEEGTQMQAFIQPSVTVALICSFLLGLGDSCFNTQLISIVGFLFRDDSASAFAVFKFVQSITAAVAFFYSNYLLLHWQLLIMVLMGFLGTITFFVVEWGVISSRRDSDYDSI
;
A
#
# COMPACT_ATOMS: atom_id res chain seq x y z
N MET A 1 23.61 20.39 1.81
CA MET A 1 22.32 19.71 1.56
C MET A 1 22.52 18.23 1.81
N ASN A 2 21.73 17.64 2.72
CA ASN A 2 21.71 16.20 3.01
C ASN A 2 21.39 15.42 1.72
N GLY A 3 22.38 14.81 1.08
CA GLY A 3 22.30 14.44 -0.34
C GLY A 3 21.42 13.22 -0.62
N SER A 4 21.73 12.07 -0.02
CA SER A 4 21.17 10.79 -0.49
C SER A 4 19.82 10.42 0.13
N ARG A 5 19.63 10.70 1.42
CA ARG A 5 18.37 10.40 2.13
C ARG A 5 17.23 11.33 1.72
N ALA A 6 17.52 12.62 1.61
CA ALA A 6 16.49 13.57 1.19
C ALA A 6 16.06 13.33 -0.26
N LEU A 7 17.01 12.97 -1.12
CA LEU A 7 16.76 12.52 -2.48
C LEU A 7 15.85 11.28 -2.51
N PHE A 8 16.09 10.29 -1.64
CA PHE A 8 15.24 9.10 -1.52
C PHE A 8 13.80 9.43 -1.10
N LEU A 9 13.63 10.23 -0.03
CA LEU A 9 12.31 10.59 0.47
C LEU A 9 11.53 11.47 -0.53
N LEU A 10 12.21 12.42 -1.18
CA LEU A 10 11.58 13.23 -2.23
C LEU A 10 11.17 12.38 -3.43
N ASN A 11 12.00 11.43 -3.83
CA ASN A 11 11.63 10.46 -4.85
C ASN A 11 10.37 9.65 -4.47
N MET A 12 10.31 9.11 -3.25
CA MET A 12 9.11 8.42 -2.77
C MET A 12 7.88 9.34 -2.81
N ALA A 13 8.01 10.60 -2.40
CA ALA A 13 6.93 11.58 -2.51
C ALA A 13 6.43 11.76 -3.96
N ILE A 14 7.36 11.85 -4.93
CA ILE A 14 7.02 11.98 -6.36
C ILE A 14 6.31 10.73 -6.86
N ILE A 15 6.83 9.53 -6.55
CA ILE A 15 6.22 8.25 -6.97
C ILE A 15 4.77 8.18 -6.48
N TYR A 16 4.53 8.42 -5.18
CA TYR A 16 3.19 8.31 -4.60
C TYR A 16 2.24 9.42 -5.09
N ALA A 17 2.73 10.64 -5.34
CA ALA A 17 1.92 11.72 -5.91
C ALA A 17 1.46 11.38 -7.34
N VAL A 18 2.37 10.89 -8.17
CA VAL A 18 2.07 10.50 -9.56
C VAL A 18 1.20 9.24 -9.60
N PHE A 19 1.48 8.27 -8.73
CA PHE A 19 0.64 7.07 -8.54
C PHE A 19 -0.80 7.46 -8.22
N SER A 20 -1.00 8.38 -7.26
CA SER A 20 -2.31 8.90 -6.90
C SER A 20 -3.03 9.49 -8.11
N ALA A 21 -2.41 10.44 -8.82
CA ALA A 21 -3.03 11.06 -10.00
C ALA A 21 -3.33 10.06 -11.12
N SER A 22 -2.47 9.07 -11.32
CA SER A 22 -2.57 8.10 -12.41
C SER A 22 -3.67 7.04 -12.19
N ASN A 23 -4.08 6.81 -10.94
CA ASN A 23 -5.18 5.87 -10.63
C ASN A 23 -6.50 6.27 -11.31
N LEU A 24 -6.70 7.54 -11.67
CA LEU A 24 -7.88 8.00 -12.42
C LEU A 24 -7.94 7.48 -13.86
N ILE A 25 -6.77 7.24 -14.46
CA ILE A 25 -6.64 6.88 -15.88
C ILE A 25 -6.33 5.37 -16.02
N ALA A 26 -5.76 4.74 -15.00
CA ALA A 26 -5.34 3.34 -15.00
C ALA A 26 -6.44 2.35 -15.47
N PRO A 27 -7.72 2.44 -15.04
CA PRO A 27 -8.77 1.55 -15.54
C PRO A 27 -8.99 1.65 -17.06
N SER A 28 -8.90 2.87 -17.61
CA SER A 28 -9.05 3.09 -19.06
C SER A 28 -7.89 2.46 -19.84
N VAL A 29 -6.66 2.56 -19.31
CA VAL A 29 -5.48 1.93 -19.91
C VAL A 29 -5.64 0.41 -19.94
N ILE A 30 -6.13 -0.18 -18.85
CA ILE A 30 -6.34 -1.63 -18.74
C ILE A 30 -7.46 -2.11 -19.65
N ALA A 31 -8.54 -1.34 -19.80
CA ALA A 31 -9.63 -1.68 -20.71
C ALA A 31 -9.17 -1.76 -22.18
N VAL A 32 -8.20 -0.92 -22.58
CA VAL A 32 -7.67 -0.90 -23.96
C VAL A 32 -6.56 -1.93 -24.17
N ILE A 33 -5.60 -2.01 -23.25
CA ILE A 33 -4.39 -2.84 -23.39
C ILE A 33 -4.62 -4.28 -22.92
N GLY A 34 -5.56 -4.49 -22.01
CA GLY A 34 -5.80 -5.74 -21.31
C GLY A 34 -4.89 -5.91 -20.08
N PRO A 35 -5.38 -6.55 -19.00
CA PRO A 35 -4.71 -6.54 -17.70
C PRO A 35 -3.34 -7.26 -17.70
N GLN A 36 -3.16 -8.32 -18.48
CA GLN A 36 -1.87 -9.02 -18.54
C GLN A 36 -0.76 -8.22 -19.20
N LEU A 37 -1.06 -7.57 -20.33
CA LEU A 37 -0.09 -6.71 -21.00
C LEU A 37 0.19 -5.46 -20.15
N SER A 38 -0.83 -4.91 -19.49
CA SER A 38 -0.66 -3.85 -18.49
C SER A 38 0.30 -4.24 -17.36
N LEU A 39 0.20 -5.46 -16.81
CA LEU A 39 1.15 -5.98 -15.82
C LEU A 39 2.56 -6.09 -16.39
N PHE A 40 2.72 -6.67 -17.58
CA PHE A 40 4.02 -6.85 -18.22
C PHE A 40 4.73 -5.53 -18.50
N PHE A 41 4.06 -4.58 -19.18
CA PHE A 41 4.66 -3.28 -19.50
C PHE A 41 4.96 -2.46 -18.25
N SER A 42 4.08 -2.50 -17.25
CA SER A 42 4.34 -1.83 -15.97
C SER A 42 5.54 -2.48 -15.26
N GLY A 43 5.62 -3.81 -15.25
CA GLY A 43 6.76 -4.56 -14.71
C GLY A 43 8.10 -4.18 -15.36
N LEU A 44 8.12 -3.93 -16.67
CA LEU A 44 9.33 -3.45 -17.36
C LEU A 44 9.78 -2.07 -16.87
N VAL A 45 8.84 -1.17 -16.57
CA VAL A 45 9.15 0.14 -15.97
C VAL A 45 9.70 -0.03 -14.56
N TYR A 46 9.15 -0.96 -13.76
CA TYR A 46 9.72 -1.34 -12.46
C TYR A 46 11.16 -1.84 -12.59
N SER A 47 11.44 -2.74 -13.53
CA SER A 47 12.80 -3.22 -13.80
C SER A 47 13.74 -2.08 -14.23
N GLY A 48 13.26 -1.17 -15.08
CA GLY A 48 14.02 0.01 -15.49
C GLY A 48 14.35 0.94 -14.33
N TYR A 49 13.40 1.15 -13.41
CA TYR A 49 13.62 1.93 -12.20
C TYR A 49 14.65 1.26 -11.25
N ILE A 50 14.60 -0.07 -11.07
CA ILE A 50 15.64 -0.80 -10.31
C ILE A 50 17.02 -0.62 -10.95
N ALA A 51 17.10 -0.65 -12.29
CA ALA A 51 18.35 -0.51 -13.02
C ALA A 51 19.02 0.86 -12.82
N VAL A 52 18.27 1.92 -12.50
CA VAL A 52 18.84 3.26 -12.21
C VAL A 52 19.84 3.20 -11.06
N PHE A 53 19.61 2.34 -10.07
CA PHE A 53 20.48 2.27 -8.90
C PHE A 53 21.85 1.60 -9.19
N ILE A 54 22.03 1.02 -10.37
CA ILE A 54 23.34 0.56 -10.86
C ILE A 54 24.26 1.77 -11.08
N HIS A 55 23.73 2.81 -11.73
CA HIS A 55 24.39 4.09 -11.97
C HIS A 55 23.42 5.26 -11.68
N PRO A 56 23.36 5.73 -10.43
CA PRO A 56 22.37 6.71 -10.01
C PRO A 56 22.70 8.11 -10.56
N TYR A 57 22.10 8.45 -11.70
CA TYR A 57 22.08 9.83 -12.22
C TYR A 57 20.80 10.54 -11.77
N THR A 58 20.93 11.71 -11.14
CA THR A 58 19.81 12.45 -10.53
C THR A 58 18.65 12.71 -11.50
N SER A 59 18.93 13.12 -12.74
CA SER A 59 17.88 13.40 -13.74
C SER A 59 17.14 12.13 -14.19
N SER A 60 17.88 11.04 -14.40
CA SER A 60 17.31 9.74 -14.79
C SER A 60 16.47 9.17 -13.65
N PHE A 61 16.94 9.33 -12.41
CA PHE A 61 16.25 8.91 -11.20
C PHE A 61 14.88 9.55 -11.09
N TYR A 62 14.76 10.87 -11.07
CA TYR A 62 13.46 11.54 -10.97
C TYR A 62 12.53 11.26 -12.15
N THR A 63 13.08 11.19 -13.38
CA THR A 63 12.28 10.88 -14.57
C THR A 63 11.65 9.49 -14.46
N LEU A 64 12.44 8.48 -14.07
CA LEU A 64 11.92 7.13 -13.88
C LEU A 64 11.04 6.99 -12.65
N SER A 65 11.17 7.88 -11.67
CA SER A 65 10.27 7.95 -10.50
C SER A 65 8.84 8.34 -10.92
N VAL A 66 8.72 9.33 -11.80
CA VAL A 66 7.43 9.72 -12.39
C VAL A 66 6.84 8.57 -13.20
N LEU A 67 7.64 7.95 -14.07
CA LEU A 67 7.19 6.80 -14.86
C LEU A 67 6.77 5.62 -13.97
N LEU A 68 7.50 5.37 -12.88
CA LEU A 68 7.18 4.33 -11.92
C LEU A 68 5.84 4.60 -11.23
N GLY A 69 5.52 5.85 -10.87
CA GLY A 69 4.21 6.21 -10.32
C GLY A 69 3.06 5.85 -11.27
N ILE A 70 3.20 6.16 -12.57
CA ILE A 70 2.21 5.81 -13.59
C ILE A 70 2.09 4.28 -13.73
N ALA A 71 3.24 3.61 -13.85
CA ALA A 71 3.29 2.15 -13.98
C ALA A 71 2.71 1.45 -12.74
N ALA A 72 2.93 1.98 -11.54
CA ALA A 72 2.35 1.46 -10.31
C ALA A 72 0.82 1.50 -10.34
N ALA A 73 0.22 2.58 -10.83
CA ALA A 73 -1.24 2.72 -10.93
C ALA A 73 -1.82 1.67 -11.87
N VAL A 74 -1.20 1.50 -13.03
CA VAL A 74 -1.61 0.49 -14.01
C VAL A 74 -1.38 -0.93 -13.49
N LEU A 75 -0.25 -1.20 -12.84
CA LEU A 75 0.08 -2.52 -12.30
C LEU A 75 -0.89 -2.95 -11.20
N TRP A 76 -1.12 -2.10 -10.20
CA TRP A 76 -2.00 -2.41 -9.09
C TRP A 76 -3.46 -2.56 -9.53
N THR A 77 -3.91 -1.71 -10.45
CA THR A 77 -5.27 -1.82 -10.99
C THR A 77 -5.43 -3.09 -11.82
N ALA A 78 -4.43 -3.47 -12.63
CA ALA A 78 -4.46 -4.69 -13.44
C ALA A 78 -4.39 -5.95 -12.57
N GLN A 79 -3.58 -5.92 -11.51
CA GLN A 79 -3.49 -6.99 -10.52
C GLN A 79 -4.82 -7.23 -9.83
N GLY A 80 -5.47 -6.16 -9.33
CA GLY A 80 -6.78 -6.24 -8.69
C GLY A 80 -7.83 -6.79 -9.65
N ASN A 81 -7.86 -6.30 -10.89
CA ASN A 81 -8.77 -6.81 -11.92
C ASN A 81 -8.57 -8.30 -12.19
N LEU A 82 -7.34 -8.77 -12.40
CA LEU A 82 -7.04 -10.20 -12.61
C LEU A 82 -7.42 -11.05 -11.40
N LEU A 83 -7.19 -10.56 -10.19
CA LEU A 83 -7.58 -11.27 -8.98
C LEU A 83 -9.09 -11.44 -8.89
N THR A 84 -9.86 -10.40 -9.26
CA THR A 84 -11.32 -10.45 -9.30
C THR A 84 -11.81 -11.43 -10.37
N ILE A 85 -11.33 -11.35 -11.61
CA ILE A 85 -11.79 -12.22 -12.71
C ILE A 85 -11.41 -13.69 -12.45
N ASN A 86 -10.29 -13.95 -11.76
CA ASN A 86 -9.87 -15.31 -11.37
C ASN A 86 -10.43 -15.77 -10.01
N SER A 87 -11.36 -15.02 -9.41
CA SER A 87 -11.99 -15.36 -8.14
C SER A 87 -13.51 -15.43 -8.28
N LYS A 88 -14.15 -16.20 -7.39
CA LYS A 88 -15.60 -16.20 -7.18
C LYS A 88 -15.91 -15.38 -5.94
N ASP A 89 -17.15 -14.91 -5.78
CA ASP A 89 -17.57 -14.15 -4.58
C ASP A 89 -17.24 -14.86 -3.25
N SER A 90 -17.33 -16.19 -3.24
CA SER A 90 -17.02 -17.00 -2.05
C SER A 90 -15.51 -17.19 -1.81
N THR A 91 -14.67 -17.01 -2.83
CA THR A 91 -13.21 -17.28 -2.79
C THR A 91 -12.34 -16.04 -2.86
N ILE A 92 -12.87 -14.87 -3.27
CA ILE A 92 -12.11 -13.63 -3.47
C ILE A 92 -11.35 -13.19 -2.21
N GLY A 93 -11.95 -13.31 -1.02
CA GLY A 93 -11.28 -12.99 0.24
C GLY A 93 -10.08 -13.91 0.54
N ARG A 94 -10.22 -15.22 0.27
CA ARG A 94 -9.12 -16.19 0.45
C ARG A 94 -7.99 -15.92 -0.54
N ASN A 95 -8.33 -15.73 -1.81
CA ASN A 95 -7.35 -15.49 -2.87
C ASN A 95 -6.60 -14.16 -2.65
N SER A 96 -7.29 -13.12 -2.21
CA SER A 96 -6.70 -11.84 -1.80
C SER A 96 -5.74 -11.99 -0.61
N GLY A 97 -6.12 -12.77 0.40
CA GLY A 97 -5.25 -13.06 1.54
C GLY A 97 -3.98 -13.83 1.15
N ILE A 98 -4.09 -14.82 0.26
CA ILE A 98 -2.91 -15.56 -0.26
C ILE A 98 -2.00 -14.62 -1.05
N PHE A 99 -2.57 -13.78 -1.93
CA PHE A 99 -1.80 -12.79 -2.67
C PHE A 99 -1.07 -11.83 -1.72
N TRP A 100 -1.75 -11.31 -0.70
CA TRP A 100 -1.15 -10.42 0.30
C TRP A 100 0.00 -11.13 1.03
N ALA A 101 -0.20 -12.36 1.50
CA ALA A 101 0.85 -13.11 2.18
C ALA A 101 2.09 -13.33 1.29
N LEU A 102 1.89 -13.74 0.02
CA LEU A 102 2.96 -13.91 -0.95
C LEU A 102 3.70 -12.59 -1.25
N MET A 103 2.96 -11.49 -1.34
CA MET A 103 3.53 -10.16 -1.49
C MET A 103 4.39 -9.80 -0.28
N GLN A 104 3.93 -10.06 0.95
CA GLN A 104 4.72 -9.75 2.15
C GLN A 104 5.94 -10.68 2.34
N PHE A 105 5.93 -11.90 1.78
CA PHE A 105 7.15 -12.71 1.71
C PHE A 105 8.28 -12.03 0.91
N SER A 106 7.97 -11.10 -0.01
CA SER A 106 9.00 -10.31 -0.69
C SER A 106 9.83 -9.44 0.27
N LEU A 107 9.21 -8.94 1.34
CA LEU A 107 9.89 -8.19 2.42
C LEU A 107 10.84 -9.10 3.19
N PHE A 108 10.63 -10.40 3.22
CA PHE A 108 11.55 -11.34 3.85
C PHE A 108 12.80 -11.55 2.97
N PHE A 109 12.62 -12.03 1.73
CA PHE A 109 13.75 -12.42 0.88
C PHE A 109 14.61 -11.24 0.41
N GLY A 110 13.97 -10.12 0.04
CA GLY A 110 14.69 -8.92 -0.40
C GLY A 110 15.59 -8.38 0.71
N ASN A 111 15.04 -8.24 1.92
CA ASN A 111 15.80 -7.74 3.05
C ASN A 111 16.82 -8.75 3.60
N LEU A 112 16.56 -10.06 3.51
CA LEU A 112 17.53 -11.09 3.89
C LEU A 112 18.78 -11.02 3.02
N TYR A 113 18.61 -10.85 1.71
CA TYR A 113 19.74 -10.68 0.80
C TYR A 113 20.57 -9.46 1.16
N ILE A 114 19.91 -8.31 1.39
CA ILE A 114 20.55 -7.06 1.80
C ILE A 114 21.29 -7.22 3.13
N PHE A 115 20.67 -7.87 4.12
CA PHE A 115 21.29 -8.14 5.41
C PHE A 115 22.58 -8.95 5.24
N VAL A 116 22.55 -10.06 4.49
CA VAL A 116 23.73 -10.90 4.24
C VAL A 116 24.79 -10.16 3.43
N ALA A 117 24.39 -9.39 2.42
CA ALA A 117 25.31 -8.67 1.52
C ALA A 117 26.04 -7.51 2.22
N TRP A 118 25.39 -6.85 3.19
CA TRP A 118 25.92 -5.66 3.87
C TRP A 118 26.46 -5.92 5.28
N ARG A 119 26.27 -7.12 5.84
CA ARG A 119 26.78 -7.49 7.17
C ARG A 119 28.31 -7.29 7.26
N GLY A 120 28.76 -6.56 8.28
CA GLY A 120 30.19 -6.34 8.54
C GLY A 120 30.90 -5.37 7.59
N LYS A 121 30.18 -4.67 6.69
CA LYS A 121 30.75 -3.64 5.82
C LYS A 121 30.47 -2.24 6.36
N SER A 122 31.53 -1.50 6.71
CA SER A 122 31.44 -0.10 7.15
C SER A 122 31.13 0.87 5.99
N HIS A 123 31.61 0.55 4.79
CA HIS A 123 31.33 1.28 3.55
C HIS A 123 30.85 0.33 2.46
N ILE A 124 29.72 0.65 1.82
CA ILE A 124 29.17 -0.12 0.71
C ILE A 124 29.90 0.36 -0.55
N THR A 125 30.72 -0.51 -1.13
CA THR A 125 31.45 -0.15 -2.36
C THR A 125 30.49 -0.06 -3.55
N ASP A 126 30.84 0.73 -4.56
CA ASP A 126 30.05 0.82 -5.79
C ASP A 126 29.86 -0.54 -6.47
N LYS A 127 30.87 -1.42 -6.39
CA LYS A 127 30.79 -2.79 -6.92
C LYS A 127 29.73 -3.61 -6.20
N ASP A 128 29.69 -3.55 -4.88
CA ASP A 128 28.68 -4.27 -4.09
C ASP A 128 27.27 -3.80 -4.43
N ARG A 129 27.08 -2.48 -4.52
CA ARG A 129 25.81 -1.87 -4.93
C ARG A 129 25.40 -2.35 -6.33
N GLN A 130 26.32 -2.27 -7.30
CA GLN A 130 26.06 -2.70 -8.67
C GLN A 130 25.69 -4.17 -8.75
N THR A 131 26.40 -5.06 -8.05
CA THR A 131 26.06 -6.48 -8.01
C THR A 131 24.64 -6.71 -7.51
N VAL A 132 24.26 -6.08 -6.40
CA VAL A 132 22.90 -6.17 -5.84
C VAL A 132 21.84 -5.74 -6.86
N PHE A 133 21.97 -4.55 -7.44
CA PHE A 133 20.95 -4.01 -8.33
C PHE A 133 20.94 -4.68 -9.71
N ILE A 134 22.08 -5.19 -10.21
CA ILE A 134 22.12 -6.03 -11.41
C ILE A 134 21.35 -7.33 -11.16
N THR A 135 21.64 -8.03 -10.05
CA THR A 135 20.95 -9.28 -9.71
C THR A 135 19.44 -9.06 -9.55
N LEU A 136 19.03 -8.00 -8.84
CA LEU A 136 17.61 -7.66 -8.68
C LEU A 136 16.94 -7.30 -10.01
N THR A 137 17.63 -6.59 -10.90
CA THR A 137 17.11 -6.26 -12.24
C THR A 137 16.87 -7.53 -13.06
N VAL A 138 17.83 -8.46 -13.07
CA VAL A 138 17.68 -9.72 -13.82
C VAL A 138 16.52 -10.56 -13.27
N ILE A 139 16.43 -10.71 -11.94
CA ILE A 139 15.31 -11.44 -11.31
C ILE A 139 13.97 -10.78 -11.63
N SER A 140 13.90 -9.44 -11.57
CA SER A 140 12.69 -8.68 -11.91
C SER A 140 12.28 -8.87 -13.37
N LEU A 141 13.23 -8.83 -14.32
CA LEU A 141 12.94 -9.07 -15.74
C LEU A 141 12.39 -10.47 -15.97
N VAL A 142 12.98 -11.50 -15.37
CA VAL A 142 12.47 -12.88 -15.44
C VAL A 142 11.06 -12.95 -14.85
N GLY A 143 10.83 -12.32 -13.70
CA GLY A 143 9.52 -12.24 -13.06
C GLY A 143 8.44 -11.62 -13.95
N ASN A 144 8.77 -10.58 -14.72
CA ASN A 144 7.82 -9.94 -15.63
C ASN A 144 7.32 -10.91 -16.71
N PHE A 145 8.17 -11.80 -17.22
CA PHE A 145 7.74 -12.80 -18.22
C PHE A 145 6.79 -13.85 -17.62
N LEU A 146 6.82 -14.08 -16.31
CA LEU A 146 5.88 -14.97 -15.64
C LEU A 146 4.43 -14.44 -15.70
N PHE A 147 4.21 -13.14 -15.93
CA PHE A 147 2.86 -12.60 -16.12
C PHE A 147 2.14 -13.17 -17.35
N PHE A 148 2.88 -13.66 -18.36
CA PHE A 148 2.29 -14.36 -19.50
C PHE A 148 1.75 -15.76 -19.16
N LEU A 149 2.15 -16.33 -18.02
CA LEU A 149 1.65 -17.62 -17.55
C LEU A 149 0.33 -17.49 -16.79
N ILE A 150 -0.12 -16.27 -16.49
CA ILE A 150 -1.42 -16.04 -15.87
C ILE A 150 -2.51 -16.51 -16.83
N GLN A 151 -3.46 -17.30 -16.35
CA GLN A 151 -4.59 -17.73 -17.16
C GLN A 151 -5.55 -16.56 -17.41
N ARG A 152 -6.08 -16.47 -18.63
CA ARG A 152 -7.23 -15.63 -18.94
C ARG A 152 -8.47 -16.52 -18.84
N PRO A 153 -9.42 -16.22 -17.95
CA PRO A 153 -10.73 -16.85 -17.99
C PRO A 153 -11.38 -16.53 -19.34
N ASP A 154 -11.97 -17.54 -19.99
CA ASP A 154 -12.75 -17.32 -21.19
C ASP A 154 -13.92 -16.37 -20.87
N PRO A 155 -14.24 -15.41 -21.74
CA PRO A 155 -15.40 -14.55 -21.54
C PRO A 155 -16.65 -15.44 -21.46
N GLU A 156 -17.32 -15.42 -20.31
CA GLU A 156 -18.56 -16.16 -20.09
C GLU A 156 -19.58 -15.68 -21.14
N PRO A 157 -20.20 -16.59 -21.92
CA PRO A 157 -21.21 -16.18 -22.89
C PRO A 157 -22.36 -15.52 -22.15
N ALA A 158 -22.79 -14.35 -22.63
CA ALA A 158 -23.90 -13.59 -22.05
C ALA A 158 -25.09 -14.51 -21.77
N PRO A 159 -25.79 -14.35 -20.62
CA PRO A 159 -26.96 -15.16 -20.32
C PRO A 159 -27.98 -14.99 -21.44
N THR A 160 -28.20 -16.07 -22.20
CA THR A 160 -29.26 -16.15 -23.19
C THR A 160 -30.57 -16.18 -22.42
N ASP A 161 -31.24 -15.02 -22.33
CA ASP A 161 -32.63 -14.94 -21.88
C ASP A 161 -33.49 -15.79 -22.81
N ALA A 162 -33.74 -17.03 -22.41
CA ALA A 162 -34.61 -17.97 -23.10
C ALA A 162 -35.87 -18.23 -22.27
N SER A 163 -36.78 -17.23 -22.27
CA SER A 163 -38.24 -17.31 -22.03
C SER A 163 -38.72 -15.87 -21.81
N GLU A 164 -39.55 -15.23 -22.62
CA GLU A 164 -40.71 -15.68 -23.38
C GLU A 164 -40.86 -14.91 -24.70
N SER A 165 -41.22 -15.65 -25.74
CA SER A 165 -41.90 -15.14 -26.93
C SER A 165 -43.26 -14.55 -26.55
N LEU A 166 -43.61 -13.38 -27.09
CA LEU A 166 -44.83 -13.07 -27.86
C LEU A 166 -45.00 -11.54 -27.95
N LEU A 167 -44.74 -10.95 -29.13
CA LEU A 167 -45.61 -10.01 -29.87
C LEU A 167 -44.90 -9.54 -31.15
N PRO A 168 -45.62 -9.28 -32.26
CA PRO A 168 -45.04 -9.15 -33.60
C PRO A 168 -44.49 -7.75 -33.90
N ALA A 169 -43.56 -7.72 -34.84
CA ALA A 169 -42.85 -6.57 -35.37
C ALA A 169 -43.77 -5.40 -35.79
N ASP A 170 -43.43 -4.21 -35.31
CA ASP A 170 -43.64 -2.97 -36.05
C ASP A 170 -42.29 -2.23 -36.15
N ILE A 171 -41.92 -1.96 -37.40
CA ILE A 171 -40.72 -1.26 -37.82
C ILE A 171 -40.99 0.24 -37.64
N SER A 172 -40.32 0.87 -36.69
CA SER A 172 -40.10 2.32 -36.74
C SER A 172 -38.71 2.65 -36.22
N ASP A 173 -37.88 3.12 -37.15
CA ASP A 173 -36.55 3.67 -36.95
C ASP A 173 -36.49 4.60 -35.73
N SER A 174 -35.84 4.14 -34.67
CA SER A 174 -35.16 5.02 -33.74
C SER A 174 -33.92 4.30 -33.25
N VAL A 175 -32.79 4.59 -33.90
CA VAL A 175 -31.47 4.27 -33.38
C VAL A 175 -31.30 5.07 -32.09
N SER A 176 -31.72 4.52 -30.97
CA SER A 176 -31.30 4.99 -29.65
C SER A 176 -29.86 4.54 -29.47
N VAL A 177 -28.94 5.33 -30.02
CA VAL A 177 -27.53 5.32 -29.64
C VAL A 177 -27.50 5.58 -28.14
N VAL A 178 -27.34 4.53 -27.33
CA VAL A 178 -26.92 4.68 -25.95
C VAL A 178 -25.55 5.36 -26.03
N PRO A 179 -25.37 6.58 -25.48
CA PRO A 179 -24.07 7.22 -25.55
C PRO A 179 -23.11 6.38 -24.73
N SER A 180 -22.10 5.80 -25.36
CA SER A 180 -20.97 5.21 -24.67
C SER A 180 -20.18 6.34 -24.00
N GLN A 181 -20.61 6.76 -22.81
CA GLN A 181 -19.78 7.57 -21.92
C GLN A 181 -18.43 6.85 -21.79
N SER A 182 -17.34 7.54 -22.14
CA SER A 182 -15.99 6.98 -22.07
C SER A 182 -15.74 6.37 -20.68
N LEU A 183 -15.05 5.23 -20.59
CA LEU A 183 -14.69 4.61 -19.30
C LEU A 183 -14.00 5.59 -18.34
N CYS A 184 -13.26 6.57 -18.88
CA CYS A 184 -12.66 7.67 -18.13
C CYS A 184 -13.71 8.58 -17.47
N SER A 185 -14.75 8.98 -18.22
CA SER A 185 -15.85 9.77 -17.64
C SER A 185 -16.61 9.01 -16.57
N GLN A 186 -16.81 7.69 -16.70
CA GLN A 186 -17.45 6.87 -15.67
C GLN A 186 -16.58 6.73 -14.42
N ALA A 187 -15.28 6.48 -14.59
CA ALA A 187 -14.32 6.41 -13.48
C ALA A 187 -14.22 7.75 -12.75
N PHE A 188 -14.20 8.86 -13.49
CA PHE A 188 -14.18 10.21 -12.93
C PHE A 188 -15.50 10.57 -12.23
N GLU A 189 -16.64 10.16 -12.77
CA GLU A 189 -17.96 10.39 -12.17
C GLU A 189 -18.14 9.56 -10.90
N ALA A 190 -17.74 8.27 -10.91
CA ALA A 190 -17.72 7.42 -9.72
C ALA A 190 -16.72 7.93 -8.66
N PHE A 191 -15.56 8.43 -9.09
CA PHE A 191 -14.60 9.11 -8.22
C PHE A 191 -15.20 10.36 -7.59
N SER A 192 -15.84 11.22 -8.38
CA SER A 192 -16.49 12.46 -7.93
C SER A 192 -17.64 12.16 -6.96
N LYS A 193 -18.44 11.12 -7.25
CA LYS A 193 -19.51 10.65 -6.37
C LYS A 193 -18.96 10.12 -5.04
N CYS A 194 -17.88 9.34 -5.06
CA CYS A 194 -17.23 8.83 -3.85
C CYS A 194 -16.46 9.93 -3.08
N LEU A 195 -15.91 10.93 -3.76
CA LEU A 195 -15.30 12.10 -3.13
C LEU A 195 -16.35 12.95 -2.39
N ASN A 196 -17.58 12.98 -2.92
CA ASN A 196 -18.74 13.58 -2.28
C ASN A 196 -19.40 12.66 -1.23
N CYS A 197 -19.03 11.39 -1.13
CA CYS A 197 -19.45 10.52 -0.03
C CYS A 197 -18.70 10.93 1.24
N ASN A 198 -19.47 11.23 2.29
CA ASN A 198 -19.08 11.65 3.65
C ASN A 198 -17.57 11.64 3.93
N GLY A 199 -16.99 12.83 4.16
CA GLY A 199 -15.55 13.01 4.44
C GLY A 199 -15.01 12.18 5.61
N GLU A 200 -15.88 11.65 6.47
CA GLU A 200 -15.55 10.64 7.49
C GLU A 200 -14.96 9.37 6.88
N THR A 201 -15.53 8.87 5.78
CA THR A 201 -15.03 7.66 5.09
C THR A 201 -13.67 7.87 4.42
N MET A 202 -13.34 9.10 4.05
CA MET A 202 -12.03 9.46 3.52
C MET A 202 -10.96 9.51 4.61
N LEU A 203 -11.30 10.01 5.79
CA LEU A 203 -10.38 10.16 6.93
C LEU A 203 -9.80 8.82 7.40
N LEU A 204 -10.57 7.74 7.23
CA LEU A 204 -10.16 6.36 7.47
C LEU A 204 -8.88 5.95 6.71
N HIS A 205 -8.66 6.52 5.52
CA HIS A 205 -7.53 6.15 4.66
C HIS A 205 -6.32 7.08 4.79
N VAL A 206 -6.45 8.17 5.55
CA VAL A 206 -5.34 9.07 5.88
C VAL A 206 -4.33 8.37 6.79
N CYS A 207 -4.80 7.66 7.82
CA CYS A 207 -3.92 7.01 8.81
C CYS A 207 -3.00 5.94 8.18
N PRO A 208 -3.53 5.00 7.38
CA PRO A 208 -2.68 4.03 6.68
C PRO A 208 -1.67 4.65 5.72
N GLY A 209 -1.96 5.82 5.14
CA GLY A 209 -1.02 6.54 4.28
C GLY A 209 0.19 7.07 5.07
N LEU A 210 -0.06 7.61 6.26
CA LEU A 210 0.99 8.07 7.18
C LEU A 210 1.84 6.90 7.70
N GLU A 211 1.17 5.83 8.12
CA GLU A 211 1.83 4.63 8.66
C GLU A 211 2.69 3.93 7.61
N LEU A 212 2.14 3.73 6.39
CA LEU A 212 2.86 3.21 5.24
C LEU A 212 4.17 3.97 5.02
N THR A 213 4.10 5.31 5.02
CA THR A 213 5.28 6.16 4.83
C THR A 213 6.31 5.96 5.93
N PHE A 214 5.82 5.88 7.17
CA PHE A 214 6.69 5.80 8.33
C PHE A 214 7.46 4.48 8.37
N TYR A 215 6.79 3.32 8.33
CA TYR A 215 7.51 2.04 8.45
C TYR A 215 8.31 1.69 7.19
N SER A 216 7.84 2.07 5.99
CA SER A 216 8.50 1.68 4.72
C SER A 216 9.70 2.54 4.35
N GLY A 217 9.77 3.79 4.84
CA GLY A 217 10.86 4.70 4.51
C GLY A 217 11.50 5.41 5.69
N VAL A 218 10.70 6.07 6.53
CA VAL A 218 11.26 6.94 7.60
C VAL A 218 11.94 6.11 8.69
N TYR A 219 11.28 5.10 9.22
CA TYR A 219 11.76 4.36 10.37
C TYR A 219 13.05 3.59 10.07
N GLY A 220 13.08 2.83 8.97
CA GLY A 220 14.29 2.12 8.54
C GLY A 220 15.48 3.07 8.32
N THR A 221 15.26 4.23 7.69
CA THR A 221 16.33 5.22 7.50
C THR A 221 16.79 5.87 8.80
N CYS A 222 15.90 6.04 9.79
CA CYS A 222 16.28 6.48 11.13
C CYS A 222 17.21 5.48 11.81
N LEU A 223 16.91 4.17 11.73
CA LEU A 223 17.79 3.13 12.29
C LEU A 223 19.19 3.16 11.66
N GLY A 224 19.26 3.33 10.34
CA GLY A 224 20.52 3.45 9.62
C GLY A 224 21.32 4.72 9.97
N ALA A 225 20.65 5.76 10.48
CA ALA A 225 21.28 7.04 10.87
C ALA A 225 21.78 7.05 12.32
N MET A 226 21.35 6.09 13.15
CA MET A 226 21.73 6.01 14.56
C MET A 226 23.15 5.45 14.71
N THR A 227 24.14 6.34 14.83
CA THR A 227 25.55 5.95 14.97
C THR A 227 25.83 5.13 16.25
N GLN A 228 25.01 5.33 17.29
CA GLN A 228 25.10 4.62 18.56
C GLN A 228 24.77 3.12 18.44
N PHE A 229 24.11 2.68 17.37
CA PHE A 229 23.93 1.25 17.06
C PHE A 229 25.19 0.57 16.51
N GLY A 230 26.29 1.32 16.34
CA GLY A 230 27.59 0.80 15.94
C GLY A 230 27.71 0.55 14.43
N HIS A 231 28.74 -0.21 14.05
CA HIS A 231 29.09 -0.44 12.64
C HIS A 231 28.03 -1.20 11.84
N ASP A 232 27.12 -1.91 12.51
CA ASP A 232 26.05 -2.70 11.88
C ASP A 232 24.73 -1.92 11.68
N ALA A 233 24.66 -0.63 12.02
CA ALA A 233 23.44 0.17 11.93
C ALA A 233 22.76 0.12 10.55
N LYS A 234 23.55 0.11 9.47
CA LYS A 234 23.03 -0.02 8.09
C LYS A 234 22.39 -1.38 7.81
N GLY A 235 22.88 -2.45 8.43
CA GLY A 235 22.28 -3.79 8.34
C GLY A 235 20.94 -3.89 9.05
N LEU A 236 20.69 -3.04 10.06
CA LEU A 236 19.41 -2.99 10.78
C LEU A 236 18.25 -2.55 9.89
N ILE A 237 18.51 -1.82 8.80
CA ILE A 237 17.47 -1.44 7.82
C ILE A 237 16.82 -2.71 7.24
N GLY A 238 17.65 -3.66 6.81
CA GLY A 238 17.17 -4.95 6.30
C GLY A 238 16.46 -5.76 7.39
N LEU A 239 17.07 -5.90 8.57
CA LEU A 239 16.46 -6.67 9.67
C LEU A 239 15.11 -6.08 10.13
N SER A 240 15.00 -4.75 10.14
CA SER A 240 13.74 -4.04 10.39
C SER A 240 12.69 -4.40 9.34
N GLY A 241 13.05 -4.37 8.05
CA GLY A 241 12.14 -4.75 6.97
C GLY A 241 11.64 -6.19 7.06
N ILE A 242 12.51 -7.13 7.48
CA ILE A 242 12.12 -8.52 7.76
C ILE A 242 11.07 -8.58 8.87
N LEU A 243 11.32 -7.92 10.00
CA LEU A 243 10.42 -7.96 11.15
C LEU A 243 9.08 -7.26 10.90
N ILE A 244 9.08 -6.17 10.13
CA ILE A 244 7.84 -5.57 9.61
C ILE A 244 7.07 -6.60 8.79
N GLY A 245 7.71 -7.28 7.84
CA GLY A 245 7.08 -8.33 7.04
C GLY A 245 6.54 -9.50 7.87
N VAL A 246 7.22 -9.90 8.94
CA VAL A 246 6.71 -10.92 9.88
C VAL A 246 5.48 -10.41 10.62
N GLY A 247 5.48 -9.16 11.10
CA GLY A 247 4.32 -8.53 11.73
C GLY A 247 3.11 -8.48 10.80
N GLU A 248 3.34 -8.07 9.55
CA GLU A 248 2.33 -8.02 8.47
C GLU A 248 1.70 -9.39 8.19
N ILE A 249 2.53 -10.43 8.03
CA ILE A 249 2.06 -11.79 7.75
C ILE A 249 1.26 -12.33 8.93
N LEU A 250 1.73 -12.11 10.17
CA LEU A 250 1.02 -12.55 11.36
C LEU A 250 -0.30 -11.80 11.54
N GLY A 251 -0.31 -10.48 11.48
CA GLY A 251 -1.55 -9.71 11.64
C GLY A 251 -2.55 -9.97 10.51
N GLY A 252 -2.09 -9.96 9.26
CA GLY A 252 -2.92 -10.25 8.09
C GLY A 252 -3.46 -11.68 8.05
N GLY A 253 -2.62 -12.66 8.40
CA GLY A 253 -3.00 -14.08 8.42
C GLY A 253 -3.91 -14.44 9.59
N VAL A 254 -3.58 -13.97 10.80
CA VAL A 254 -4.37 -14.25 12.01
C VAL A 254 -5.71 -13.52 11.93
N PHE A 255 -5.72 -12.20 11.76
CA PHE A 255 -6.95 -11.41 11.83
C PHE A 255 -7.75 -11.40 10.52
N GLY A 256 -7.11 -11.55 9.36
CA GLY A 256 -7.82 -11.68 8.08
C GLY A 256 -8.56 -13.01 7.91
N ILE A 257 -8.05 -14.11 8.50
CA ILE A 257 -8.73 -15.41 8.51
C ILE A 257 -9.74 -15.48 9.66
N LEU A 258 -9.42 -14.91 10.82
CA LEU A 258 -10.32 -14.87 11.98
C LEU A 258 -11.59 -14.03 11.73
N ASP A 259 -11.60 -13.08 10.80
CA ASP A 259 -12.82 -12.33 10.43
C ASP A 259 -13.96 -13.25 9.98
N LYS A 260 -13.63 -14.41 9.36
CA LYS A 260 -14.62 -15.46 9.02
C LYS A 260 -15.11 -16.27 10.23
N CYS A 261 -14.36 -16.28 11.32
CA CYS A 261 -14.66 -17.06 12.53
C CYS A 261 -15.17 -16.20 13.69
N ASN A 262 -15.21 -14.87 13.57
CA ASN A 262 -15.33 -14.02 14.75
C ASN A 262 -16.79 -13.81 15.20
N ARG A 263 -17.04 -14.18 16.45
CA ARG A 263 -18.25 -13.82 17.23
C ARG A 263 -18.21 -12.37 17.74
N PHE A 264 -17.04 -11.70 17.65
CA PHE A 264 -16.76 -10.40 18.28
C PHE A 264 -16.61 -9.20 17.31
N GLY A 265 -16.81 -9.38 16.00
CA GLY A 265 -16.79 -8.28 15.00
C GLY A 265 -15.40 -7.67 14.72
N ARG A 266 -15.36 -6.55 13.99
CA ARG A 266 -14.15 -5.87 13.50
C ARG A 266 -13.47 -4.98 14.54
N ASN A 267 -14.26 -4.37 15.43
CA ASN A 267 -13.80 -3.35 16.39
C ASN A 267 -12.62 -3.79 17.30
N PRO A 268 -12.58 -5.02 17.84
CA PRO A 268 -11.46 -5.46 18.68
C PRO A 268 -10.12 -5.50 17.95
N VAL A 269 -10.14 -5.82 16.65
CA VAL A 269 -8.91 -5.90 15.82
C VAL A 269 -8.36 -4.50 15.58
N VAL A 270 -9.23 -3.54 15.23
CA VAL A 270 -8.83 -2.14 15.05
C VAL A 270 -8.30 -1.54 16.36
N PHE A 271 -8.96 -1.83 17.48
CA PHE A 271 -8.48 -1.38 18.80
C PHE A 271 -7.11 -1.98 19.15
N LEU A 272 -6.90 -3.26 18.87
CA LEU A 272 -5.58 -3.89 19.03
C LEU A 272 -4.52 -3.22 18.16
N GLY A 273 -4.86 -2.89 16.91
CA GLY A 273 -3.99 -2.12 16.01
C GLY A 273 -3.59 -0.77 16.62
N LEU A 274 -4.55 -0.01 17.14
CA LEU A 274 -4.31 1.29 17.78
C LEU A 274 -3.37 1.17 18.97
N VAL A 275 -3.64 0.23 19.88
CA VAL A 275 -2.79 -0.01 21.07
C VAL A 275 -1.38 -0.41 20.65
N THR A 276 -1.25 -1.29 19.65
CA THR A 276 0.03 -1.75 19.11
C THR A 276 0.85 -0.58 18.56
N HIS A 277 0.22 0.32 17.78
CA HIS A 277 0.87 1.52 17.26
C HIS A 277 1.25 2.52 18.35
N ILE A 278 0.39 2.78 19.34
CA ILE A 278 0.73 3.67 20.46
C ILE A 278 1.97 3.14 21.20
N VAL A 279 2.02 1.84 21.49
CA VAL A 279 3.18 1.21 22.14
C VAL A 279 4.41 1.34 21.26
N ALA A 280 4.32 1.04 19.96
CA ALA A 280 5.43 1.17 19.03
C ALA A 280 5.96 2.61 18.98
N PHE A 281 5.09 3.60 18.77
CA PHE A 281 5.47 5.02 18.68
C PHE A 281 6.08 5.52 19.99
N TYR A 282 5.55 5.12 21.14
CA TYR A 282 6.12 5.47 22.44
C TYR A 282 7.52 4.88 22.63
N LEU A 283 7.72 3.60 22.30
CA LEU A 283 9.03 2.95 22.37
C LEU A 283 10.03 3.58 21.39
N ILE A 284 9.60 3.96 20.19
CA ILE A 284 10.43 4.68 19.22
C ILE A 284 10.82 6.05 19.75
N PHE A 285 9.88 6.80 20.33
CA PHE A 285 10.14 8.10 20.94
C PHE A 285 11.20 8.01 22.05
N LEU A 286 11.16 6.94 22.86
CA LEU A 286 12.17 6.72 23.90
C LEU A 286 13.53 6.32 23.34
N ASN A 287 13.56 5.46 22.31
CA ASN A 287 14.75 4.73 21.87
C ASN A 287 15.53 5.38 20.71
N ILE A 288 14.87 6.17 19.86
CA ILE A 288 15.45 6.75 18.64
C ILE A 288 15.63 8.27 18.79
N ALA A 289 16.77 8.78 18.32
CA ALA A 289 17.09 10.20 18.40
C ALA A 289 16.10 11.06 17.61
N SER A 290 15.75 12.22 18.17
CA SER A 290 14.71 13.08 17.61
C SER A 290 15.06 13.68 16.23
N ASP A 291 16.34 13.84 15.93
CA ASP A 291 16.87 14.38 14.69
C ASP A 291 17.21 13.29 13.65
N ALA A 292 17.07 12.00 13.99
CA ALA A 292 17.41 10.89 13.08
C ALA A 292 16.80 11.01 11.66
N PRO A 293 15.54 11.46 11.46
CA PRO A 293 14.98 11.65 10.12
C PRO A 293 15.70 12.70 9.28
N VAL A 294 16.21 13.76 9.93
CA VAL A 294 16.84 14.92 9.29
C VAL A 294 18.36 14.94 9.44
N ALA A 295 18.93 13.89 10.04
CA ALA A 295 20.35 13.79 10.34
C ALA A 295 21.22 13.84 9.06
N PRO A 296 22.42 14.44 9.11
CA PRO A 296 23.39 14.41 8.01
C PRO A 296 23.82 13.00 7.63
N GLU A 297 24.43 12.78 6.45
CA GLU A 297 24.85 11.44 5.99
C GLU A 297 25.75 10.67 6.97
N GLU A 298 26.51 11.38 7.80
CA GLU A 298 27.35 10.84 8.87
C GLU A 298 26.55 10.21 10.02
N GLY A 299 25.24 10.43 10.05
CA GLY A 299 24.31 9.98 11.09
C GLY A 299 24.13 11.01 12.19
N THR A 300 23.43 10.60 13.25
CA THR A 300 23.25 11.41 14.46
C THR A 300 24.00 10.82 15.63
N GLN A 301 24.62 11.70 16.43
CA GLN A 301 25.23 11.39 17.72
C GLN A 301 24.30 11.71 18.89
N MET A 302 23.15 12.36 18.63
CA MET A 302 22.19 12.69 19.67
C MET A 302 21.66 11.40 20.31
N GLN A 303 21.58 11.39 21.63
CA GLN A 303 20.95 10.31 22.36
C GLN A 303 19.44 10.59 22.47
N ALA A 304 18.65 9.53 22.45
CA ALA A 304 17.25 9.58 22.83
C ALA A 304 17.11 9.65 24.37
N PHE A 305 15.89 9.44 24.89
CA PHE A 305 15.64 9.48 26.33
C PHE A 305 16.24 8.28 27.08
N ILE A 306 16.33 7.12 26.42
CA ILE A 306 17.05 5.95 26.93
C ILE A 306 18.34 5.71 26.14
N GLN A 307 19.23 4.85 26.65
CA GLN A 307 20.33 4.35 25.82
C GLN A 307 19.74 3.56 24.63
N PRO A 308 20.07 3.93 23.38
CA PRO A 308 19.53 3.27 22.21
C PRO A 308 19.84 1.77 22.22
N SER A 309 18.78 0.98 22.23
CA SER A 309 18.82 -0.47 22.17
C SER A 309 18.34 -0.96 20.82
N VAL A 310 19.18 -1.77 20.17
CA VAL A 310 18.86 -2.44 18.90
C VAL A 310 17.65 -3.36 19.08
N THR A 311 17.55 -4.07 20.21
CA THR A 311 16.42 -4.97 20.49
C THR A 311 15.10 -4.22 20.53
N VAL A 312 15.05 -3.07 21.21
CA VAL A 312 13.82 -2.24 21.27
C VAL A 312 13.45 -1.74 19.88
N ALA A 313 14.43 -1.30 19.08
CA ALA A 313 14.20 -0.86 17.71
C ALA A 313 13.59 -1.96 16.83
N LEU A 314 14.09 -3.19 16.95
CA LEU A 314 13.60 -4.34 16.20
C LEU A 314 12.20 -4.80 16.65
N ILE A 315 11.91 -4.73 17.96
CA ILE A 315 10.56 -4.95 18.48
C ILE A 315 9.60 -3.93 17.88
N CYS A 316 9.98 -2.65 17.81
CA CYS A 316 9.16 -1.63 17.17
C CYS A 316 8.92 -1.92 15.69
N SER A 317 9.91 -2.41 14.94
CA SER A 317 9.72 -2.85 13.54
C SER A 317 8.61 -3.89 13.42
N PHE A 318 8.62 -4.90 14.29
CA PHE A 318 7.60 -5.94 14.32
C PHE A 318 6.21 -5.37 14.68
N LEU A 319 6.13 -4.51 15.71
CA LEU A 319 4.88 -3.90 16.15
C LEU A 319 4.28 -2.98 15.08
N LEU A 320 5.10 -2.25 14.32
CA LEU A 320 4.63 -1.42 13.21
C LEU A 320 3.94 -2.26 12.12
N GLY A 321 4.54 -3.37 11.68
CA GLY A 321 3.90 -4.25 10.69
C GLY A 321 2.66 -4.98 11.25
N LEU A 322 2.68 -5.33 12.53
CA LEU A 322 1.52 -5.94 13.18
C LEU A 322 0.34 -4.96 13.28
N GLY A 323 0.60 -3.71 13.65
CA GLY A 323 -0.44 -2.68 13.78
C GLY A 323 -1.02 -2.26 12.42
N ASP A 324 -0.17 -2.07 11.40
CA ASP A 324 -0.60 -1.70 10.05
C ASP A 324 -1.54 -2.77 9.48
N SER A 325 -1.14 -4.04 9.54
CA SER A 325 -1.98 -5.13 9.08
C SER A 325 -3.31 -5.24 9.85
N CYS A 326 -3.35 -4.92 11.16
CA CYS A 326 -4.60 -4.86 11.92
C CYS A 326 -5.53 -3.74 11.40
N PHE A 327 -5.03 -2.56 11.06
CA PHE A 327 -5.86 -1.48 10.52
C PHE A 327 -6.27 -1.74 9.07
N ASN A 328 -5.29 -2.03 8.19
CA ASN A 328 -5.52 -2.14 6.75
C ASN A 328 -6.48 -3.27 6.40
N THR A 329 -6.40 -4.43 7.07
CA THR A 329 -7.31 -5.55 6.80
C THR A 329 -8.77 -5.21 7.12
N GLN A 330 -9.00 -4.51 8.23
CA GLN A 330 -10.34 -4.14 8.68
C GLN A 330 -10.92 -2.99 7.83
N LEU A 331 -10.07 -2.04 7.43
CA LEU A 331 -10.45 -0.97 6.50
C LEU A 331 -10.90 -1.51 5.14
N ILE A 332 -10.15 -2.46 4.58
CA ILE A 332 -10.54 -3.12 3.32
C ILE A 332 -11.87 -3.87 3.49
N SER A 333 -12.08 -4.54 4.63
CA SER A 333 -13.32 -5.27 4.95
C SER A 333 -14.54 -4.34 5.04
N ILE A 334 -14.43 -3.19 5.72
CA ILE A 334 -15.56 -2.24 5.86
C ILE A 334 -15.87 -1.53 4.54
N VAL A 335 -14.86 -1.16 3.75
CA VAL A 335 -15.03 -0.59 2.41
C VAL A 335 -15.74 -1.55 1.47
N GLY A 336 -15.28 -2.80 1.41
CA GLY A 336 -15.90 -3.83 0.58
C GLY A 336 -17.34 -4.15 1.00
N PHE A 337 -17.67 -3.89 2.26
CA PHE A 337 -19.04 -4.03 2.77
C PHE A 337 -19.93 -2.82 2.40
N LEU A 338 -19.45 -1.59 2.64
CA LEU A 338 -20.19 -0.34 2.40
C LEU A 338 -20.47 -0.09 0.92
N PHE A 339 -19.51 -0.42 0.05
CA PHE A 339 -19.58 -0.13 -1.37
C PHE A 339 -19.66 -1.42 -2.18
N ARG A 340 -20.53 -2.36 -1.78
CA ARG A 340 -20.61 -3.68 -2.44
C ARG A 340 -20.86 -3.56 -3.96
N ASP A 341 -21.77 -2.67 -4.35
CA ASP A 341 -22.19 -2.50 -5.75
C ASP A 341 -21.16 -1.73 -6.60
N ASP A 342 -20.41 -0.80 -5.98
CA ASP A 342 -19.42 0.07 -6.64
C ASP A 342 -18.00 -0.11 -6.05
N SER A 343 -17.66 -1.33 -5.64
CA SER A 343 -16.48 -1.61 -4.82
C SER A 343 -15.16 -1.17 -5.47
N ALA A 344 -15.00 -1.42 -6.77
CA ALA A 344 -13.80 -1.05 -7.52
C ALA A 344 -13.55 0.48 -7.50
N SER A 345 -14.60 1.28 -7.68
CA SER A 345 -14.53 2.74 -7.66
C SER A 345 -14.22 3.28 -6.26
N ALA A 346 -14.85 2.71 -5.24
CA ALA A 346 -14.58 3.07 -3.84
C ALA A 346 -13.13 2.75 -3.45
N PHE A 347 -12.64 1.55 -3.77
CA PHE A 347 -11.24 1.17 -3.53
C PHE A 347 -10.25 2.11 -4.24
N ALA A 348 -10.56 2.56 -5.45
CA ALA A 348 -9.71 3.50 -6.18
C ALA A 348 -9.60 4.86 -5.48
N VAL A 349 -10.73 5.40 -4.99
CA VAL A 349 -10.77 6.68 -4.24
C VAL A 349 -10.00 6.55 -2.92
N PHE A 350 -10.19 5.45 -2.22
CA PHE A 350 -9.49 5.20 -0.97
C PHE A 350 -7.99 5.01 -1.15
N LYS A 351 -7.57 4.31 -2.20
CA LYS A 351 -6.16 4.22 -2.58
C LYS A 351 -5.58 5.58 -3.01
N PHE A 352 -6.38 6.43 -3.67
CA PHE A 352 -5.98 7.79 -3.98
C PHE A 352 -5.69 8.59 -2.70
N VAL A 353 -6.62 8.59 -1.73
CA VAL A 353 -6.43 9.30 -0.44
C VAL A 353 -5.21 8.76 0.31
N GLN A 354 -5.07 7.43 0.41
CA GLN A 354 -3.92 6.80 1.05
C GLN A 354 -2.59 7.24 0.41
N SER A 355 -2.56 7.30 -0.93
CA SER A 355 -1.35 7.63 -1.70
C SER A 355 -0.97 9.10 -1.62
N ILE A 356 -1.94 10.02 -1.70
CA ILE A 356 -1.64 11.45 -1.57
C ILE A 356 -1.17 11.78 -0.15
N THR A 357 -1.77 11.16 0.87
CA THR A 357 -1.29 11.30 2.26
C THR A 357 0.12 10.77 2.40
N ALA A 358 0.43 9.61 1.80
CA ALA A 358 1.78 9.08 1.81
C ALA A 358 2.79 10.02 1.12
N ALA A 359 2.43 10.59 -0.03
CA ALA A 359 3.26 11.55 -0.75
C ALA A 359 3.59 12.80 0.10
N VAL A 360 2.58 13.37 0.76
CA VAL A 360 2.75 14.50 1.68
C VAL A 360 3.64 14.11 2.86
N ALA A 361 3.46 12.90 3.40
CA ALA A 361 4.25 12.38 4.49
C ALA A 361 5.73 12.20 4.14
N PHE A 362 6.02 11.61 2.99
CA PHE A 362 7.39 11.47 2.49
C PHE A 362 8.05 12.85 2.30
N PHE A 363 7.29 13.83 1.82
CA PHE A 363 7.79 15.18 1.62
C PHE A 363 8.12 15.87 2.95
N TYR A 364 7.18 15.93 3.91
CA TYR A 364 7.43 16.62 5.18
C TYR A 364 8.49 15.92 6.04
N SER A 365 8.69 14.60 5.85
CA SER A 365 9.63 13.82 6.66
C SER A 365 11.08 14.28 6.50
N ASN A 366 11.38 15.02 5.43
CA ASN A 366 12.67 15.68 5.21
C ASN A 366 12.91 16.91 6.09
N TYR A 367 11.85 17.47 6.67
CA TYR A 367 11.89 18.76 7.37
C TYR A 367 11.47 18.64 8.84
N LEU A 368 10.64 17.65 9.18
CA LEU A 368 10.14 17.45 10.54
C LEU A 368 11.02 16.50 11.35
N LEU A 369 11.26 16.87 12.60
CA LEU A 369 11.89 15.99 13.61
C LEU A 369 10.97 14.81 13.94
N LEU A 370 11.58 13.71 14.38
CA LEU A 370 10.90 12.43 14.62
C LEU A 370 9.69 12.57 15.56
N HIS A 371 9.83 13.31 16.66
CA HIS A 371 8.76 13.47 17.64
C HIS A 371 7.52 14.16 17.07
N TRP A 372 7.67 15.11 16.14
CA TRP A 372 6.53 15.72 15.45
C TRP A 372 5.84 14.74 14.51
N GLN A 373 6.61 13.91 13.81
CA GLN A 373 6.05 12.87 12.95
C GLN A 373 5.28 11.82 13.78
N LEU A 374 5.85 11.37 14.91
CA LEU A 374 5.19 10.46 15.85
C LEU A 374 3.89 11.07 16.42
N LEU A 375 3.91 12.37 16.78
CA LEU A 375 2.72 13.06 17.28
C LEU A 375 1.61 13.09 16.23
N ILE A 376 1.93 13.41 14.97
CA ILE A 376 0.97 13.40 13.86
C ILE A 376 0.35 12.00 13.72
N MET A 377 1.15 10.94 13.75
CA MET A 377 0.65 9.57 13.63
C MET A 377 -0.23 9.15 14.81
N VAL A 378 0.12 9.52 16.05
CA VAL A 378 -0.73 9.24 17.22
C VAL A 378 -2.08 9.95 17.08
N LEU A 379 -2.08 11.25 16.80
CA LEU A 379 -3.32 12.04 16.67
C LEU A 379 -4.20 11.51 15.53
N MET A 380 -3.60 11.24 14.39
CA MET A 380 -4.34 10.70 13.24
C MET A 380 -4.81 9.27 13.52
N GLY A 381 -4.00 8.39 14.10
CA GLY A 381 -4.41 7.03 14.48
C GLY A 381 -5.61 7.01 15.42
N PHE A 382 -5.65 7.89 16.43
CA PHE A 382 -6.82 8.06 17.28
C PHE A 382 -8.04 8.53 16.49
N LEU A 383 -7.88 9.56 15.67
CA LEU A 383 -8.95 10.11 14.85
C LEU A 383 -9.50 9.07 13.87
N GLY A 384 -8.64 8.32 13.18
CA GLY A 384 -9.00 7.24 12.27
C GLY A 384 -9.74 6.10 12.98
N THR A 385 -9.34 5.76 14.21
CA THR A 385 -10.03 4.73 15.02
C THR A 385 -11.43 5.19 15.44
N ILE A 386 -11.57 6.43 15.88
CA ILE A 386 -12.87 7.02 16.24
C ILE A 386 -13.79 6.99 15.03
N THR A 387 -13.29 7.46 13.88
CA THR A 387 -14.06 7.45 12.64
C THR A 387 -14.43 6.04 12.20
N PHE A 388 -13.54 5.06 12.39
CA PHE A 388 -13.85 3.65 12.13
C PHE A 388 -15.03 3.17 12.95
N PHE A 389 -15.03 3.44 14.27
CA PHE A 389 -16.13 3.03 15.13
C PHE A 389 -17.45 3.75 14.80
N VAL A 390 -17.40 5.02 14.43
CA VAL A 390 -18.59 5.77 13.99
C VAL A 390 -19.18 5.14 12.72
N VAL A 391 -18.34 4.87 11.72
CA VAL A 391 -18.78 4.29 10.45
C VAL A 391 -19.30 2.86 10.64
N GLU A 392 -18.60 2.02 11.41
CA GLU A 392 -19.04 0.65 11.69
C GLU A 392 -20.36 0.64 12.49
N TRP A 393 -20.54 1.56 13.44
CA TRP A 393 -21.81 1.69 14.16
C TRP A 393 -22.95 2.06 13.22
N GLY A 394 -22.75 3.05 12.34
CA GLY A 394 -23.75 3.45 11.35
C GLY A 394 -24.14 2.32 10.39
N VAL A 395 -23.18 1.46 10.05
CA VAL A 395 -23.42 0.25 9.26
C VAL A 395 -24.28 -0.76 10.03
N ILE A 396 -23.96 -1.02 11.30
CA ILE A 396 -24.69 -1.98 12.13
C ILE A 396 -26.12 -1.50 12.40
N SER A 397 -26.33 -0.20 12.65
CA SER A 397 -27.67 0.36 12.86
C SER A 397 -28.54 0.22 11.61
N SER A 398 -28.00 0.58 10.43
CA SER A 398 -28.74 0.50 9.17
C SER A 398 -29.17 -0.94 8.83
N ARG A 399 -28.34 -1.94 9.17
CA ARG A 399 -28.68 -3.36 9.02
C ARG A 399 -29.82 -3.82 9.93
N ARG A 400 -29.81 -3.36 11.19
CA ARG A 400 -30.91 -3.70 12.12
C ARG A 400 -32.23 -3.14 11.63
N ASP A 401 -32.24 -1.91 11.13
CA ASP A 401 -33.47 -1.30 10.64
C ASP A 401 -34.01 -2.03 9.39
N SER A 402 -33.16 -2.45 8.45
CA SER A 402 -33.59 -3.24 7.28
C SER A 402 -34.11 -4.64 7.63
N ASP A 403 -33.55 -5.30 8.66
CA ASP A 403 -34.03 -6.60 9.13
C ASP A 403 -35.37 -6.46 9.88
N TYR A 404 -35.68 -5.30 10.47
CA TYR A 404 -36.98 -5.03 11.08
C TYR A 404 -38.06 -4.67 10.06
N ASP A 405 -37.71 -4.00 8.97
CA ASP A 405 -38.65 -3.65 7.88
C ASP A 405 -38.99 -4.83 6.96
N SER A 406 -38.26 -5.94 7.05
CA SER A 406 -38.46 -7.15 6.25
C SER A 406 -39.20 -8.28 6.97
N ILE A 407 -39.63 -8.04 8.22
CA ILE A 407 -40.51 -8.90 9.04
C ILE A 407 -41.90 -8.28 9.09
#